data_AF-A0A318Z7X0-F1
#
_entry.id   AF-A0A318Z7X0-F1
#
_cell.length_a   1.000
_cell.length_b   1.000
_cell.length_c   1.000
_cell.angle_alpha   90.00
_cell.angle_beta   90.00
_cell.angle_gamma   90.00
#
_symmetry.space_group_name_H-M   'P 1'
#
loop_
_entity.id
_entity.type
_entity.pdbx_description
1 polymer ?
#
loop_
_entity_poly.entity_id
_entity_poly.type
_entity_poly.pdbx_seq_one_letter_code
_entity_poly.pdbx_strand_id
1 'polypeptide(L)'
;MDLDIPEGTPNRGPSVQALFIVLLVCTTLMTVTRVVSKIVTKQRWWWDDLFALLSWPAEVIILSLLIAWVQLGLGLHEAFVAAQDPSLLTRGARYFYVCIFFFDTSICFPKLSALFLYARVFNTTTNRLLRLQLWILGALVVGWLLSAVLVTIWQCDPIPKAWTPTLKGSCVNSFAWYTATATLSCAIDIWILIIPVPLIWRLQSSLRRRIYLLVAFILTYSVIVVSLGRMIATVQIIPKVADDETWTLTTYLYWATLEGSLSIISISVPNAIALAK
;
A
#
# COMPACT_ATOMS: atom_id res chain seq x y z
N MET A 1 -26.84 8.41 -3.26
CA MET A 1 -27.23 9.51 -2.35
C MET A 1 -26.23 10.56 -2.68
N ASP A 2 -26.63 11.48 -3.56
CA ASP A 2 -25.70 12.49 -4.04
C ASP A 2 -25.82 13.65 -3.07
N LEU A 3 -24.71 14.03 -2.45
CA LEU A 3 -24.65 15.18 -1.55
C LEU A 3 -24.96 16.42 -2.39
N ASP A 4 -25.90 17.26 -1.95
CA ASP A 4 -26.14 18.55 -2.57
C ASP A 4 -24.97 19.47 -2.23
N ILE A 5 -24.02 19.60 -3.16
CA ILE A 5 -22.78 20.36 -3.00
C ILE A 5 -22.95 21.71 -3.72
N PRO A 6 -23.03 22.84 -2.99
CA PRO A 6 -23.13 24.16 -3.61
C PRO A 6 -21.92 24.50 -4.50
N GLU A 7 -22.15 25.25 -5.59
CA GLU A 7 -21.06 25.73 -6.44
C GLU A 7 -20.08 26.61 -5.63
N GLY A 8 -18.78 26.32 -5.75
CA GLY A 8 -17.71 27.05 -5.06
C GLY A 8 -17.26 26.46 -3.72
N THR A 9 -17.88 25.40 -3.22
CA THR A 9 -17.33 24.69 -2.04
C THR A 9 -16.00 24.01 -2.37
N PRO A 10 -14.96 24.15 -1.54
CA PRO A 10 -13.71 23.40 -1.72
C PRO A 10 -13.99 21.89 -1.69
N ASN A 11 -13.69 21.19 -2.79
CA ASN A 11 -13.96 19.76 -2.93
C ASN A 11 -12.75 19.04 -3.56
N ARG A 12 -12.17 18.09 -2.82
CA ARG A 12 -11.08 17.21 -3.27
C ARG A 12 -11.58 15.85 -3.77
N GLY A 13 -12.86 15.52 -3.56
CA GLY A 13 -13.46 14.23 -3.89
C GLY A 13 -13.22 13.79 -5.35
N PRO A 14 -13.53 14.63 -6.37
CA PRO A 14 -13.35 14.23 -7.77
C PRO A 14 -11.90 13.90 -8.14
N SER A 15 -10.92 14.64 -7.63
CA SER A 15 -9.51 14.41 -7.94
C SER A 15 -8.97 13.14 -7.27
N VAL A 16 -9.33 12.88 -6.02
CA VAL A 16 -8.95 11.63 -5.34
C VAL A 16 -9.67 10.42 -5.94
N GLN A 17 -10.93 10.56 -6.33
CA GLN A 17 -11.68 9.49 -6.99
C GLN A 17 -11.05 9.12 -8.34
N ALA A 18 -10.68 10.12 -9.15
CA ALA A 18 -9.99 9.88 -10.41
C ALA A 18 -8.67 9.11 -10.20
N LEU A 19 -7.89 9.49 -9.18
CA LEU A 19 -6.68 8.76 -8.80
C LEU A 19 -7.00 7.31 -8.43
N PHE A 20 -7.96 7.06 -7.55
CA PHE A 20 -8.29 5.70 -7.09
C PHE A 20 -8.73 4.81 -8.26
N ILE A 21 -9.50 5.35 -9.21
CA ILE A 21 -9.92 4.62 -10.42
C ILE A 21 -8.70 4.28 -11.29
N VAL A 22 -7.81 5.25 -11.52
CA VAL A 22 -6.59 5.02 -12.32
C VAL A 22 -5.71 3.95 -11.67
N LEU A 23 -5.50 4.03 -10.35
CA LEU A 23 -4.73 3.04 -9.60
C LEU A 23 -5.36 1.65 -9.65
N LEU A 24 -6.68 1.56 -9.53
CA LEU A 24 -7.42 0.29 -9.60
C LEU A 24 -7.25 -0.37 -10.98
N VAL A 25 -7.39 0.41 -12.05
CA VAL A 25 -7.22 -0.07 -13.42
C VAL A 25 -5.77 -0.52 -13.65
N CYS A 26 -4.79 0.31 -13.30
CA CYS A 26 -3.38 0.03 -13.50
C CYS A 26 -2.92 -1.23 -12.74
N THR A 27 -3.26 -1.35 -11.46
CA THR A 27 -2.91 -2.52 -10.64
C THR A 27 -3.56 -3.80 -11.16
N THR A 28 -4.82 -3.73 -11.57
CA THR A 28 -5.54 -4.88 -12.14
C THR A 28 -4.92 -5.32 -13.46
N LEU A 29 -4.64 -4.39 -14.38
CA LEU A 29 -3.98 -4.71 -15.65
C LEU A 29 -2.60 -5.34 -15.46
N MET A 30 -1.82 -4.84 -14.49
CA MET A 30 -0.49 -5.40 -14.20
C MET A 30 -0.56 -6.79 -13.57
N THR A 31 -1.51 -7.04 -12.67
CA THR A 31 -1.75 -8.38 -12.10
C THR A 31 -2.21 -9.37 -13.17
N VAL A 32 -3.14 -8.96 -14.05
CA VAL A 32 -3.57 -9.79 -15.19
C VAL A 32 -2.38 -10.09 -16.11
N THR A 33 -1.56 -9.09 -16.42
CA THR A 33 -0.35 -9.26 -17.24
C THR A 33 0.61 -10.26 -16.61
N ARG A 34 0.77 -10.25 -15.27
CA ARG A 34 1.56 -11.24 -14.55
C ARG A 34 1.03 -12.65 -14.79
N VAL A 35 -0.26 -12.89 -14.59
CA VAL A 35 -0.89 -14.20 -14.76
C VAL A 35 -0.77 -14.69 -16.21
N VAL A 36 -1.11 -13.84 -17.17
CA VAL A 36 -1.01 -14.15 -18.61
C VAL A 36 0.43 -14.49 -18.98
N SER A 37 1.40 -13.68 -18.55
CA SER A 37 2.82 -13.94 -18.78
C SER A 37 3.25 -15.31 -18.29
N LYS A 38 2.85 -15.69 -17.07
CA LYS A 38 3.18 -17.01 -16.51
C LYS A 38 2.62 -18.17 -17.33
N ILE A 39 1.36 -18.04 -17.77
CA ILE A 39 0.67 -19.06 -18.56
C ILE A 39 1.34 -19.20 -19.93
N VAL A 40 1.55 -18.08 -20.64
CA VAL A 40 2.11 -18.06 -22.00
C VAL A 40 3.57 -18.53 -22.01
N THR A 41 4.39 -18.03 -21.09
CA THR A 41 5.82 -18.38 -21.02
C THR A 41 6.09 -19.69 -20.29
N LYS A 42 5.04 -20.39 -19.82
CA LYS A 42 5.11 -21.67 -19.07
C LYS A 42 6.07 -21.62 -17.88
N GLN A 43 6.16 -20.46 -17.23
CA GLN A 43 7.01 -20.29 -16.06
C GLN A 43 6.43 -21.04 -14.85
N ARG A 44 7.31 -21.61 -14.02
CA ARG A 44 6.87 -22.24 -12.77
C ARG A 44 6.31 -21.20 -11.79
N TRP A 45 5.15 -21.54 -11.21
CA TRP A 45 4.53 -20.85 -10.09
C TRP A 45 5.34 -21.05 -8.82
N TRP A 46 5.58 -19.98 -8.08
CA TRP A 46 6.32 -20.00 -6.82
C TRP A 46 5.68 -19.08 -5.77
N TRP A 47 6.22 -19.08 -4.55
CA TRP A 47 5.74 -18.23 -3.46
C TRP A 47 5.70 -16.74 -3.82
N ASP A 48 6.62 -16.27 -4.69
CA ASP A 48 6.60 -14.89 -5.19
C ASP A 48 5.30 -14.55 -5.91
N ASP A 49 4.77 -15.49 -6.71
CA ASP A 49 3.51 -15.34 -7.43
C ASP A 49 2.31 -15.35 -6.50
N LEU A 50 2.32 -16.21 -5.49
CA LEU A 50 1.22 -16.33 -4.55
C LEU A 50 1.02 -15.02 -3.78
N PHE A 51 2.08 -14.47 -3.18
CA PHE A 51 1.96 -13.23 -2.41
C PHE A 51 1.57 -12.04 -3.31
N ALA A 52 2.10 -11.95 -4.53
CA ALA A 52 1.71 -10.92 -5.48
C ALA A 52 0.22 -11.01 -5.88
N LEU A 53 -0.33 -12.22 -6.01
CA LEU A 53 -1.75 -12.40 -6.31
C LEU A 53 -2.64 -12.15 -5.10
N LEU A 54 -2.18 -12.45 -3.89
CA LEU A 54 -2.92 -12.19 -2.65
C LEU A 54 -2.97 -10.69 -2.31
N SER A 55 -1.99 -9.88 -2.75
CA SER A 55 -2.02 -8.43 -2.49
C SER A 55 -3.08 -7.70 -3.31
N TRP A 56 -3.41 -8.20 -4.51
CA TRP A 56 -4.35 -7.53 -5.42
C TRP A 56 -5.78 -7.43 -4.88
N PRO A 57 -6.41 -8.50 -4.33
CA PRO A 57 -7.73 -8.39 -3.71
C PRO A 57 -7.77 -7.38 -2.57
N ALA A 58 -6.71 -7.32 -1.75
CA ALA A 58 -6.62 -6.35 -0.65
C ALA A 58 -6.65 -4.91 -1.19
N GLU A 59 -5.88 -4.63 -2.24
CA GLU A 59 -5.85 -3.32 -2.89
C GLU A 59 -7.19 -2.97 -3.56
N VAL A 60 -7.83 -3.93 -4.23
CA VAL A 60 -9.16 -3.74 -4.85
C VAL A 60 -10.20 -3.37 -3.79
N ILE A 61 -10.19 -4.03 -2.63
CA ILE A 61 -11.09 -3.71 -1.52
C ILE A 61 -10.87 -2.28 -1.04
N ILE A 62 -9.62 -1.88 -0.81
CA ILE A 62 -9.27 -0.53 -0.35
C ILE A 62 -9.77 0.51 -1.36
N LEU A 63 -9.38 0.39 -2.63
CA LEU A 63 -9.72 1.38 -3.65
C LEU A 63 -11.23 1.47 -3.88
N SER A 64 -11.94 0.35 -3.85
CA SER A 64 -13.41 0.32 -4.01
C SER A 64 -14.12 1.00 -2.82
N LEU A 65 -13.67 0.74 -1.59
CA LEU A 65 -14.22 1.38 -0.40
C LEU A 65 -13.91 2.87 -0.36
N LEU A 66 -12.73 3.30 -0.79
CA LEU A 66 -12.39 4.72 -0.88
C LEU A 66 -13.21 5.45 -1.95
N ILE A 67 -13.45 4.83 -3.11
CA ILE A 67 -14.36 5.37 -4.13
C ILE A 67 -15.78 5.50 -3.57
N ALA A 68 -16.26 4.50 -2.82
CA ALA A 68 -17.54 4.58 -2.13
C ALA A 68 -17.57 5.67 -1.05
N TRP A 69 -16.46 5.90 -0.34
CA TRP A 69 -16.35 6.94 0.67
C TRP A 69 -16.38 8.35 0.08
N VAL A 70 -15.89 8.56 -1.14
CA VAL A 70 -16.06 9.85 -1.85
C VAL A 70 -17.53 10.21 -1.99
N GLN A 71 -18.40 9.23 -2.25
CA GLN A 71 -19.85 9.45 -2.33
C GLN A 71 -20.49 9.78 -0.97
N LEU A 72 -19.81 9.52 0.14
CA LEU A 72 -20.25 9.87 1.49
C LEU A 72 -19.60 11.17 2.02
N GLY A 73 -18.78 11.85 1.19
CA GLY A 73 -18.19 13.15 1.54
C GLY A 73 -16.68 13.14 1.80
N LEU A 74 -15.95 12.08 1.45
CA LEU A 74 -14.47 12.11 1.50
C LEU A 74 -13.95 13.23 0.56
N GLY A 75 -13.14 14.13 1.11
CA GLY A 75 -12.63 15.30 0.39
C GLY A 75 -13.52 16.55 0.48
N LEU A 76 -14.58 16.52 1.29
CA LEU A 76 -15.29 17.68 1.80
C LEU A 76 -14.89 17.93 3.26
N HIS A 77 -15.08 19.16 3.75
CA HIS A 77 -14.86 19.50 5.15
C HIS A 77 -15.85 18.75 6.06
N GLU A 78 -15.38 18.19 7.17
CA GLU A 78 -16.18 17.36 8.09
C GLU A 78 -17.44 18.08 8.57
N ALA A 79 -17.32 19.37 8.89
CA ALA A 79 -18.44 20.21 9.33
C ALA A 79 -19.57 20.29 8.29
N PHE A 80 -19.24 20.28 6.99
CA PHE A 80 -20.23 20.28 5.91
C PHE A 80 -20.95 18.93 5.83
N VAL A 81 -20.21 17.83 5.89
CA VAL A 81 -20.78 16.47 5.85
C VAL A 81 -21.66 16.22 7.08
N ALA A 82 -21.22 16.64 8.25
CA ALA A 82 -21.98 16.55 9.50
C ALA A 82 -23.27 17.35 9.48
N ALA A 83 -23.27 18.54 8.85
CA ALA A 83 -24.45 19.39 8.74
C ALA A 83 -25.53 18.76 7.84
N GLN A 84 -25.13 17.95 6.87
CA GLN A 84 -26.04 17.31 5.93
C GLN A 84 -26.61 16.00 6.50
N ASP A 85 -25.73 15.10 6.94
CA ASP A 85 -26.11 13.88 7.66
C ASP A 85 -24.93 13.35 8.50
N PRO A 86 -24.98 13.45 9.84
CA PRO A 86 -23.95 12.93 10.73
C PRO A 86 -23.70 11.41 10.57
N SER A 87 -24.68 10.65 10.08
CA SER A 87 -24.54 9.21 9.90
C SER A 87 -23.52 8.84 8.81
N LEU A 88 -23.24 9.77 7.88
CA LEU A 88 -22.25 9.60 6.82
C LEU A 88 -20.83 9.53 7.38
N LEU A 89 -20.53 10.29 8.43
CA LEU A 89 -19.23 10.26 9.10
C LEU A 89 -18.97 8.88 9.74
N THR A 90 -19.97 8.33 10.44
CA THR A 90 -19.86 6.98 11.02
C THR A 90 -19.69 5.90 9.94
N ARG A 91 -20.38 6.02 8.80
CA ARG A 91 -20.20 5.09 7.68
C ARG A 91 -18.82 5.21 7.05
N GLY A 92 -18.33 6.44 6.87
CA GLY A 92 -16.98 6.73 6.40
C GLY A 92 -15.90 6.15 7.31
N ALA A 93 -16.01 6.35 8.62
CA ALA A 93 -15.09 5.78 9.60
C ALA A 93 -15.07 4.24 9.56
N ARG A 94 -16.22 3.59 9.30
CA ARG A 94 -16.27 2.13 9.09
C ARG A 94 -15.54 1.70 7.83
N TYR A 95 -15.68 2.43 6.72
CA TYR A 95 -14.90 2.16 5.51
C TYR A 95 -13.41 2.32 5.76
N PHE A 96 -13.02 3.39 6.46
CA PHE A 96 -11.62 3.63 6.81
C PHE A 96 -11.04 2.51 7.68
N TYR A 97 -11.79 2.05 8.69
CA TYR A 97 -11.39 0.93 9.54
C TYR A 97 -11.09 -0.34 8.73
N VAL A 98 -11.96 -0.68 7.78
CA VAL A 98 -11.74 -1.82 6.88
C VAL A 98 -10.55 -1.56 5.94
N CYS A 99 -10.38 -0.35 5.42
CA CYS A 99 -9.24 0.01 4.59
C CYS A 99 -7.90 -0.17 5.32
N ILE A 100 -7.78 0.28 6.58
CA ILE A 100 -6.56 0.12 7.38
C ILE A 100 -6.20 -1.36 7.52
N PHE A 101 -7.20 -2.21 7.81
CA PHE A 101 -6.97 -3.65 7.97
C PHE A 101 -6.38 -4.30 6.71
N PHE A 102 -6.90 -3.94 5.53
CA PHE A 102 -6.39 -4.47 4.27
C PHE A 102 -5.11 -3.77 3.78
N PHE A 103 -4.86 -2.53 4.20
CA PHE A 103 -3.71 -1.74 3.79
C PHE A 103 -2.38 -2.38 4.19
N ASP A 104 -2.28 -2.82 5.45
CA ASP A 104 -1.07 -3.49 5.93
C ASP A 104 -0.77 -4.75 5.11
N THR A 105 -1.83 -5.48 4.72
CA THR A 105 -1.72 -6.66 3.87
C THR A 105 -1.31 -6.30 2.43
N SER A 106 -1.89 -5.22 1.87
CA SER A 106 -1.60 -4.76 0.49
C SER A 106 -0.15 -4.31 0.32
N ILE A 107 0.49 -3.86 1.41
CA ILE A 107 1.91 -3.46 1.43
C ILE A 107 2.85 -4.61 1.80
N CYS A 108 2.47 -5.50 2.73
CA CYS A 108 3.31 -6.62 3.15
C CYS A 108 3.52 -7.67 2.07
N PHE A 109 2.44 -8.06 1.41
CA PHE A 109 2.49 -9.16 0.46
C PHE A 109 3.39 -8.85 -0.76
N PRO A 110 3.41 -7.63 -1.33
CA PRO A 110 4.41 -7.26 -2.32
C PRO A 110 5.85 -7.37 -1.82
N LYS A 111 6.13 -6.98 -0.56
CA LYS A 111 7.47 -7.12 0.04
C LYS A 111 7.89 -8.57 0.18
N LEU A 112 6.99 -9.43 0.64
CA LEU A 112 7.24 -10.88 0.69
C LEU A 112 7.46 -11.46 -0.72
N SER A 113 6.64 -11.06 -1.70
CA SER A 113 6.82 -11.43 -3.10
C SER A 113 8.21 -11.05 -3.61
N ALA A 114 8.67 -9.82 -3.34
CA ALA A 114 10.00 -9.36 -3.72
C ALA A 114 11.12 -10.20 -3.07
N LEU A 115 11.01 -10.52 -1.78
CA LEU A 115 11.98 -11.36 -1.07
C LEU A 115 12.05 -12.78 -1.64
N PHE A 116 10.90 -13.39 -1.94
CA PHE A 116 10.86 -14.71 -2.58
C PHE A 116 11.39 -14.69 -4.01
N LEU A 117 11.12 -13.61 -4.76
CA LEU A 117 11.70 -13.39 -6.09
C LEU A 117 13.24 -13.34 -6.00
N TYR A 118 13.80 -12.63 -5.03
CA TYR A 118 15.25 -12.57 -4.82
C TYR A 118 15.82 -13.93 -4.42
N ALA A 119 15.15 -14.67 -3.54
CA ALA A 119 15.54 -16.02 -3.17
C ALA A 119 15.62 -16.95 -4.41
N ARG A 120 14.65 -16.82 -5.32
CA ARG A 120 14.55 -17.59 -6.57
C ARG A 120 15.63 -17.19 -7.58
N VAL A 121 15.86 -15.89 -7.81
CA VAL A 121 16.77 -15.40 -8.86
C VAL A 121 18.24 -15.59 -8.50
N PHE A 122 18.61 -15.30 -7.24
CA PHE A 122 20.03 -15.28 -6.84
C PHE A 122 20.56 -16.61 -6.30
N ASN A 123 19.78 -17.69 -6.43
CA ASN A 123 20.12 -19.07 -6.04
C ASN A 123 20.91 -19.11 -4.73
N THR A 124 20.21 -18.90 -3.61
CA THR A 124 20.75 -18.65 -2.25
C THR A 124 21.67 -19.74 -1.67
N THR A 125 21.85 -20.85 -2.38
CA THR A 125 22.62 -22.02 -1.96
C THR A 125 24.09 -21.71 -1.71
N THR A 126 24.68 -20.76 -2.44
CA THR A 126 26.11 -20.42 -2.34
C THR A 126 26.39 -19.23 -1.41
N ASN A 127 25.44 -18.30 -1.24
CA ASN A 127 25.66 -17.07 -0.47
C ASN A 127 24.90 -17.07 0.87
N ARG A 128 25.56 -17.52 1.93
CA ARG A 128 24.99 -17.61 3.29
C ARG A 128 24.53 -16.25 3.84
N LEU A 129 25.24 -15.17 3.53
CA LEU A 129 24.90 -13.82 3.99
C LEU A 129 23.58 -13.33 3.37
N LEU A 130 23.42 -13.52 2.07
CA LEU A 130 22.17 -13.18 1.37
C LEU A 130 20.98 -13.94 1.95
N ARG A 131 21.15 -15.24 2.21
CA ARG A 131 20.11 -16.08 2.81
C ARG A 131 19.70 -15.56 4.19
N LEU A 132 20.68 -15.21 5.04
CA LEU A 132 20.42 -14.66 6.36
C LEU A 132 19.65 -13.33 6.27
N GLN A 133 20.04 -12.43 5.37
CA GLN A 133 19.34 -11.16 5.15
C GLN A 133 17.88 -11.36 4.71
N LEU A 134 17.63 -12.28 3.78
CA LEU A 134 16.27 -12.59 3.32
C LEU A 134 15.38 -13.17 4.43
N TRP A 135 15.93 -14.05 5.29
CA TRP A 135 15.18 -14.57 6.44
C TRP A 135 14.89 -13.52 7.50
N ILE A 136 15.87 -12.67 7.82
CA ILE A 136 15.68 -11.56 8.77
C ILE A 136 14.61 -10.60 8.25
N LEU A 137 14.70 -10.18 6.99
CA LEU A 137 13.70 -9.29 6.39
C LEU A 137 12.33 -9.95 6.30
N GLY A 138 12.26 -11.23 5.93
CA GLY A 138 11.00 -11.97 5.92
C GLY A 138 10.35 -12.00 7.31
N ALA A 139 11.12 -12.30 8.35
CA ALA A 139 10.65 -12.28 9.73
C ALA A 139 10.20 -10.87 10.17
N LEU A 140 10.93 -9.82 9.78
CA LEU A 140 10.55 -8.43 10.07
C LEU A 140 9.24 -8.04 9.38
N VAL A 141 9.05 -8.39 8.11
CA VAL A 141 7.82 -8.10 7.35
C VAL A 141 6.63 -8.84 7.94
N VAL A 142 6.79 -10.12 8.27
CA VAL A 142 5.71 -10.92 8.88
C VAL A 142 5.40 -10.43 10.30
N GLY A 143 6.41 -10.13 11.09
CA GLY A 143 6.24 -9.58 12.44
C GLY A 143 5.55 -8.21 12.43
N TRP A 144 5.88 -7.37 11.45
CA TRP A 144 5.22 -6.08 11.24
C TRP A 144 3.76 -6.23 10.79
N LEU A 145 3.47 -7.17 9.88
CA LEU A 145 2.08 -7.46 9.50
C LEU A 145 1.26 -7.92 10.71
N LEU A 146 1.83 -8.84 11.49
CA LEU A 146 1.17 -9.39 12.66
C LEU A 146 0.90 -8.30 13.70
N SER A 147 1.89 -7.45 14.02
CA SER A 147 1.67 -6.35 14.96
C SER A 147 0.61 -5.38 14.44
N ALA A 148 0.61 -5.09 13.13
CA ALA A 148 -0.34 -4.17 12.54
C ALA A 148 -1.78 -4.68 12.54
N VAL A 149 -1.99 -5.95 12.17
CA VAL A 149 -3.31 -6.58 12.24
C VAL A 149 -3.84 -6.60 13.68
N LEU A 150 -3.02 -6.98 14.66
CA LEU A 150 -3.45 -7.04 16.05
C LEU A 150 -3.80 -5.64 16.59
N VAL A 151 -3.00 -4.63 16.28
CA VAL A 151 -3.28 -3.25 16.71
C VAL A 151 -4.50 -2.67 16.01
N THR A 152 -4.73 -2.96 14.73
CA THR A 152 -5.93 -2.49 14.03
C THR A 152 -7.20 -3.15 14.59
N ILE A 153 -7.16 -4.44 14.92
CA ILE A 153 -8.29 -5.13 15.58
C ILE A 153 -8.60 -4.50 16.95
N TRP A 154 -7.56 -4.28 17.77
CA TRP A 154 -7.70 -3.74 19.13
C TRP A 154 -7.27 -2.27 19.25
N GLN A 155 -7.52 -1.46 18.21
CA GLN A 155 -7.09 -0.07 18.21
C GLN A 155 -7.81 0.76 19.28
N CYS A 156 -9.01 0.32 19.68
CA CYS A 156 -9.82 0.95 20.72
C CYS A 156 -10.46 -0.11 21.63
N ASP A 157 -10.61 0.25 22.90
CA ASP A 157 -11.39 -0.50 23.89
C ASP A 157 -12.53 0.39 24.42
N PRO A 158 -13.80 0.10 24.10
CA PRO A 158 -14.29 -1.03 23.29
C PRO A 158 -14.11 -0.79 21.77
N ILE A 159 -13.98 -1.86 20.98
CA ILE A 159 -13.76 -1.80 19.50
C ILE A 159 -14.71 -0.83 18.78
N PRO A 160 -16.02 -0.77 19.10
CA PRO A 160 -16.94 0.15 18.42
C PRO A 160 -16.60 1.63 18.57
N LYS A 161 -15.75 2.00 19.53
CA LYS A 161 -15.24 3.37 19.66
C LYS A 161 -14.43 3.82 18.44
N ALA A 162 -13.86 2.89 17.67
CA ALA A 162 -13.12 3.19 16.44
C ALA A 162 -13.96 3.92 15.38
N TRP A 163 -15.28 3.68 15.33
CA TRP A 163 -16.20 4.36 14.40
C TRP A 163 -17.29 5.18 15.11
N THR A 164 -17.40 5.08 16.43
CA THR A 164 -18.31 5.87 17.25
C THR A 164 -17.51 6.59 18.36
N PRO A 165 -16.93 7.76 18.07
CA PRO A 165 -15.99 8.44 18.99
C PRO A 165 -16.65 8.90 20.31
N THR A 166 -17.97 9.03 20.34
CA THR A 166 -18.75 9.41 21.54
C THR A 166 -18.80 8.32 22.62
N LEU A 167 -18.40 7.08 22.30
CA LEU A 167 -18.34 6.00 23.28
C LEU A 167 -17.21 6.22 24.29
N LYS A 168 -17.50 5.92 25.57
CA LYS A 168 -16.47 5.89 26.63
C LYS A 168 -15.48 4.76 26.35
N GLY A 169 -14.21 5.01 26.61
CA GLY A 169 -13.13 4.06 26.31
C GLY A 169 -11.81 4.76 26.00
N SER A 170 -10.79 3.98 25.68
CA SER A 170 -9.47 4.47 25.25
C SER A 170 -9.12 3.92 23.87
N CYS A 171 -8.25 4.62 23.15
CA CYS A 171 -7.70 4.16 21.88
C CYS A 171 -6.19 4.28 21.90
N VAL A 172 -5.52 3.51 21.06
CA VAL A 172 -4.07 3.61 20.83
C VAL A 172 -3.74 5.00 20.30
N ASN A 173 -2.57 5.52 20.65
CA ASN A 173 -2.07 6.77 20.11
C ASN A 173 -1.80 6.63 18.60
N SER A 174 -2.74 7.09 17.77
CA SER A 174 -2.68 6.97 16.32
C SER A 174 -1.43 7.63 15.72
N PHE A 175 -1.01 8.79 16.26
CA PHE A 175 0.20 9.47 15.77
C PHE A 175 1.46 8.64 16.00
N ALA A 176 1.65 8.13 17.22
CA ALA A 176 2.80 7.30 17.56
C ALA A 176 2.79 6.00 16.74
N TRP A 177 1.62 5.36 16.62
CA TRP A 177 1.44 4.13 15.87
C TRP A 177 1.74 4.30 14.38
N TYR A 178 1.07 5.24 13.70
CA TYR A 178 1.27 5.44 12.26
C TYR A 178 2.70 5.89 11.94
N THR A 179 3.31 6.73 12.78
CA THR A 179 4.69 7.19 12.57
C THR A 179 5.69 6.03 12.70
N ALA A 180 5.52 5.17 13.72
CA ALA A 180 6.36 3.98 13.88
C ALA A 180 6.23 3.02 12.70
N THR A 181 4.98 2.73 12.31
CA THR A 181 4.64 1.85 11.19
C THR A 181 5.16 2.38 9.86
N ALA A 182 5.03 3.69 9.60
CA ALA A 182 5.57 4.33 8.40
C ALA A 182 7.10 4.26 8.34
N THR A 183 7.76 4.56 9.46
CA THR A 183 9.24 4.54 9.55
C THR A 183 9.80 3.13 9.34
N LEU A 184 9.20 2.12 9.98
CA LEU A 184 9.57 0.71 9.80
C LEU A 184 9.33 0.25 8.36
N SER A 185 8.19 0.59 7.76
CA SER A 185 7.88 0.27 6.36
C SER A 185 8.95 0.83 5.42
N CYS A 186 9.29 2.12 5.56
CA CYS A 186 10.32 2.79 4.76
C CYS A 186 11.70 2.12 4.91
N ALA A 187 12.09 1.80 6.15
CA ALA A 187 13.37 1.16 6.42
C ALA A 187 13.47 -0.22 5.75
N ILE A 188 12.39 -1.00 5.78
CA ILE A 188 12.31 -2.29 5.10
C ILE A 188 12.42 -2.11 3.59
N ASP A 189 11.74 -1.12 3.00
CA ASP A 189 11.78 -0.86 1.55
C ASP A 189 13.20 -0.53 1.07
N ILE A 190 13.89 0.33 1.82
CA ILE A 190 15.29 0.67 1.54
C ILE A 190 16.17 -0.58 1.61
N TRP A 191 15.98 -1.44 2.62
CA TRP A 191 16.79 -2.65 2.77
C TRP A 191 16.54 -3.65 1.63
N ILE A 192 15.28 -3.85 1.23
CA ILE A 192 14.90 -4.70 0.08
C ILE A 192 15.55 -4.17 -1.21
N LEU A 193 15.62 -2.86 -1.42
CA LEU A 193 16.27 -2.26 -2.59
C LEU A 193 17.79 -2.46 -2.61
N ILE A 194 18.46 -2.42 -1.46
CA ILE A 194 19.92 -2.53 -1.39
C ILE A 194 20.40 -3.95 -1.72
N ILE A 195 19.63 -5.00 -1.37
CA ILE A 195 20.01 -6.41 -1.56
C ILE A 195 20.50 -6.74 -2.98
N PRO A 196 19.76 -6.44 -4.07
CA PRO A 196 20.17 -6.80 -5.41
C PRO A 196 21.32 -5.95 -5.98
N VAL A 197 21.62 -4.77 -5.43
CA VAL A 197 22.59 -3.82 -6.02
C VAL A 197 23.98 -4.43 -6.20
N PRO A 198 24.63 -5.01 -5.16
CA PRO A 198 25.96 -5.60 -5.31
C PRO A 198 25.98 -6.83 -6.22
N LEU A 199 24.86 -7.56 -6.28
CA LEU A 199 24.72 -8.77 -7.10
C LEU A 199 24.62 -8.41 -8.59
N ILE A 200 23.88 -7.34 -8.90
CA ILE A 200 23.74 -6.82 -10.26
C ILE A 200 25.07 -6.28 -10.80
N TRP A 201 25.84 -5.57 -9.97
CA TRP A 201 27.12 -4.97 -10.39
C TRP A 201 28.18 -6.00 -10.79
N ARG A 202 28.07 -7.24 -10.28
CA ARG A 202 28.98 -8.34 -10.63
C ARG A 202 28.57 -9.10 -11.89
N LEU A 203 27.39 -8.82 -12.44
CA LEU A 203 26.85 -9.56 -13.59
C LEU A 203 27.24 -8.87 -14.90
N GLN A 204 28.23 -9.43 -15.61
CA GLN A 204 28.54 -9.05 -16.99
C GLN A 204 27.31 -9.34 -17.88
N SER A 205 26.49 -8.33 -18.10
CA SER A 205 25.17 -8.48 -18.70
C SER A 205 25.11 -7.78 -20.06
N SER A 206 24.48 -8.44 -21.04
CA SER A 206 24.22 -7.85 -22.36
C SER A 206 23.34 -6.60 -22.25
N LEU A 207 23.44 -5.68 -23.22
CA LEU A 207 22.73 -4.39 -23.22
C LEU A 207 21.22 -4.53 -22.91
N ARG A 208 20.56 -5.55 -23.49
CA ARG A 208 19.15 -5.85 -23.23
C ARG A 208 18.87 -6.18 -21.75
N ARG A 209 19.74 -6.98 -21.12
CA ARG A 209 19.60 -7.37 -19.71
C ARG A 209 19.89 -6.19 -18.77
N ARG A 210 20.79 -5.28 -19.17
CA ARG A 210 21.05 -4.01 -18.46
C ARG A 210 19.84 -3.07 -18.47
N ILE A 211 19.15 -2.94 -19.61
CA ILE A 211 17.92 -2.13 -19.72
C ILE A 211 16.82 -2.69 -18.79
N TYR A 212 16.61 -4.00 -18.75
CA TYR A 212 15.61 -4.60 -17.86
C TYR A 212 15.91 -4.36 -16.37
N LEU A 213 17.18 -4.42 -15.99
CA LEU A 213 17.61 -4.12 -14.63
C LEU A 213 17.39 -2.65 -14.27
N LEU A 214 17.61 -1.72 -15.21
CA LEU A 214 17.34 -0.30 -15.02
C LEU A 214 15.84 -0.03 -14.83
N VAL A 215 14.97 -0.62 -15.65
CA VAL A 215 13.51 -0.44 -15.52
C VAL A 215 13.00 -0.98 -14.19
N ALA A 216 13.45 -2.18 -13.80
CA ALA A 216 13.11 -2.75 -12.50
C ALA A 216 13.60 -1.85 -11.36
N PHE A 217 14.83 -1.33 -11.45
CA PHE A 217 15.42 -0.46 -10.44
C PHE A 217 14.68 0.87 -10.29
N ILE A 218 14.29 1.51 -11.39
CA ILE A 218 13.52 2.77 -11.38
C ILE A 218 12.16 2.56 -10.70
N LEU A 219 11.47 1.47 -11.01
CA LEU A 219 10.17 1.18 -10.41
C LEU A 219 10.29 0.86 -8.92
N THR A 220 11.30 0.09 -8.51
CA THR A 220 11.54 -0.14 -7.08
C THR A 220 11.95 1.16 -6.36
N TYR A 221 12.74 2.03 -6.99
CA TYR A 221 13.08 3.34 -6.43
C TYR A 221 11.84 4.23 -6.25
N SER A 222 10.89 4.19 -7.20
CA SER A 222 9.65 4.97 -7.10
C SER A 222 8.81 4.60 -5.87
N VAL A 223 8.81 3.33 -5.45
CA VAL A 223 8.10 2.87 -4.24
C VAL A 223 8.69 3.51 -2.98
N ILE A 224 10.02 3.67 -2.90
CA ILE A 224 10.68 4.31 -1.74
C ILE A 224 10.31 5.78 -1.66
N VAL A 225 10.28 6.50 -2.79
CA VAL A 225 9.89 7.91 -2.82
C VAL A 225 8.47 8.09 -2.29
N VAL A 226 7.57 7.19 -2.69
CA VAL A 226 6.17 7.23 -2.25
C VAL A 226 6.02 6.80 -0.79
N SER A 227 6.76 5.80 -0.33
CA SER A 227 6.82 5.37 1.08
C SER A 227 7.32 6.51 1.98
N LEU A 228 8.36 7.24 1.54
CA LEU A 228 8.84 8.44 2.23
C LEU A 228 7.81 9.58 2.20
N GLY A 229 7.13 9.78 1.06
CA GLY A 229 6.04 10.74 0.94
C GLY A 229 4.90 10.44 1.92
N ARG A 230 4.53 9.15 2.09
CA ARG A 230 3.57 8.72 3.11
C ARG A 230 4.08 8.96 4.53
N MET A 231 5.36 8.68 4.81
CA MET A 231 5.93 8.97 6.12
C MET A 231 5.84 10.46 6.46
N ILE A 232 6.19 11.33 5.52
CA ILE A 232 6.08 12.79 5.67
C ILE A 232 4.62 13.19 5.87
N ALA A 233 3.70 12.67 5.05
CA ALA A 233 2.28 12.93 5.19
C ALA A 233 1.75 12.46 6.55
N THR A 234 2.22 11.32 7.05
CA THR A 234 1.86 10.81 8.38
C THR A 234 2.22 11.81 9.48
N VAL A 235 3.47 12.31 9.46
CA VAL A 235 3.95 13.26 10.47
C VAL A 235 3.24 14.61 10.39
N GLN A 236 2.90 15.07 9.19
CA GLN A 236 2.31 16.39 8.98
C GLN A 236 0.78 16.44 9.10
N ILE A 237 0.11 15.34 8.76
CA ILE A 237 -1.35 15.29 8.60
C ILE A 237 -2.02 14.64 9.80
N ILE A 238 -1.50 13.52 10.33
CA ILE A 238 -2.17 12.79 11.44
C ILE A 238 -2.45 13.67 12.66
N PRO A 239 -1.57 14.61 13.08
CA PRO A 239 -1.89 15.53 14.18
C PRO A 239 -3.09 16.45 13.91
N LYS A 240 -3.42 16.70 12.64
CA LYS A 240 -4.50 17.60 12.19
C LYS A 240 -5.80 16.88 11.87
N VAL A 241 -5.80 15.54 11.89
CA VAL A 241 -6.97 14.72 11.57
C VAL A 241 -8.10 14.94 12.58
N ALA A 242 -7.77 15.29 13.83
CA ALA A 242 -8.78 15.55 14.86
C ALA A 242 -9.65 16.79 14.60
N ASP A 243 -9.20 17.72 13.75
CA ASP A 243 -9.93 18.95 13.46
C ASP A 243 -10.86 18.82 12.26
N ASP A 244 -10.48 17.99 11.28
CA ASP A 244 -11.24 17.78 10.04
C ASP A 244 -10.80 16.47 9.37
N GLU A 245 -11.43 15.37 9.75
CA GLU A 245 -11.02 14.04 9.32
C GLU A 245 -11.21 13.88 7.80
N THR A 246 -12.39 14.22 7.27
CA THR A 246 -12.76 13.93 5.88
C THR A 246 -11.97 14.74 4.85
N TRP A 247 -11.49 15.93 5.20
CA TRP A 247 -10.67 16.76 4.31
C TRP A 247 -9.17 16.51 4.43
N THR A 248 -8.66 16.32 5.65
CA THR A 248 -7.21 16.20 5.86
C THR A 248 -6.71 14.81 5.48
N LEU A 249 -7.51 13.77 5.75
CA LEU A 249 -7.15 12.39 5.51
C LEU A 249 -6.97 12.08 4.01
N THR A 250 -7.58 12.87 3.11
CA THR A 250 -7.37 12.70 1.65
C THR A 250 -5.89 12.75 1.26
N THR A 251 -5.11 13.63 1.90
CA THR A 251 -3.68 13.77 1.62
C THR A 251 -2.91 12.54 2.07
N TYR A 252 -3.27 11.96 3.22
CA TYR A 252 -2.68 10.72 3.69
C TYR A 252 -3.05 9.54 2.76
N LEU A 253 -4.34 9.42 2.41
CA LEU A 253 -4.85 8.36 1.54
C LEU A 253 -4.25 8.41 0.12
N TYR A 254 -3.95 9.61 -0.39
CA TYR A 254 -3.23 9.80 -1.64
C TYR A 254 -1.89 9.05 -1.63
N TRP A 255 -1.06 9.28 -0.62
CA TRP A 255 0.25 8.62 -0.51
C TRP A 255 0.13 7.13 -0.18
N ALA A 256 -0.81 6.76 0.69
CA ALA A 256 -1.05 5.37 1.07
C ALA A 256 -1.45 4.49 -0.12
N THR A 257 -2.47 4.92 -0.89
CA THR A 257 -2.92 4.17 -2.08
C THR A 257 -1.86 4.11 -3.17
N LEU A 258 -1.07 5.18 -3.35
CA LEU A 258 0.08 5.15 -4.27
C LEU A 258 1.12 4.11 -3.85
N GLU A 259 1.44 3.98 -2.56
CA GLU A 259 2.44 3.01 -2.08
C GLU A 259 1.99 1.58 -2.34
N GLY A 260 0.75 1.23 -1.99
CA GLY A 260 0.18 -0.09 -2.22
C GLY A 260 0.16 -0.43 -3.72
N SER A 261 -0.40 0.47 -4.52
CA SER A 261 -0.53 0.27 -5.96
C SER A 261 0.80 0.17 -6.69
N LEU A 262 1.77 1.05 -6.40
CA LEU A 262 3.10 0.98 -7.01
C LEU A 262 3.90 -0.25 -6.55
N SER A 263 3.69 -0.70 -5.32
CA SER A 263 4.29 -1.94 -4.83
C SER A 263 3.82 -3.14 -5.67
N ILE A 264 2.52 -3.24 -5.97
CA ILE A 264 1.95 -4.32 -6.81
C ILE A 264 2.41 -4.22 -8.28
N ILE A 265 2.47 -3.00 -8.81
CA ILE A 265 2.93 -2.75 -10.19
C ILE A 265 4.41 -3.15 -10.31
N SER A 266 5.26 -2.70 -9.40
CA SER A 266 6.71 -2.92 -9.45
C SER A 266 7.09 -4.40 -9.40
N ILE A 267 6.44 -5.21 -8.55
CA ILE A 267 6.70 -6.66 -8.47
C ILE A 267 6.22 -7.43 -9.71
N SER A 268 5.29 -6.88 -10.48
CA SER A 268 4.69 -7.52 -11.65
C SER A 268 5.44 -7.22 -12.96
N VAL A 269 6.27 -6.18 -12.97
CA VAL A 269 7.05 -5.73 -14.13
C VAL A 269 7.96 -6.80 -14.73
N PRO A 270 8.71 -7.62 -13.96
CA PRO A 270 9.54 -8.67 -14.55
C PRO A 270 8.74 -9.66 -15.40
N ASN A 271 7.48 -9.94 -15.01
CA ASN A 271 6.59 -10.82 -15.76
C ASN A 271 6.04 -10.11 -17.01
N ALA A 272 5.66 -8.84 -16.91
CA ALA A 272 5.24 -8.05 -18.08
C ALA A 272 6.36 -8.00 -19.15
N ILE A 273 7.60 -7.80 -18.72
CA ILE A 273 8.77 -7.83 -19.59
C ILE A 273 8.97 -9.20 -20.24
N ALA A 274 8.73 -10.29 -19.52
CA ALA A 274 8.90 -11.64 -20.05
C ALA A 274 7.86 -11.97 -21.14
N LEU A 275 6.66 -11.38 -21.09
CA LEU A 275 5.61 -11.57 -22.08
C LEU A 275 5.88 -10.79 -23.38
N ALA A 276 6.60 -9.67 -23.31
CA ALA A 276 6.96 -8.86 -24.47
C ALA A 276 8.13 -9.45 -25.31
N LYS A 277 8.64 -10.62 -24.95
CA LYS A 277 9.70 -11.35 -25.66
C LYS A 277 9.12 -12.52 -26.44
#